data_AF-H5SDG8-F1
#
_entry.id   AF-H5SDG8-F1
#
_cell.length_a   1.000
_cell.length_b   1.000
_cell.length_c   1.000
_cell.angle_alpha   90.00
_cell.angle_beta   90.00
_cell.angle_gamma   90.00
#
_symmetry.space_group_name_H-M   'P 1'
#
loop_
_entity.id
_entity.type
_entity.pdbx_description
1 polymer ?
#
loop_
_entity_poly.entity_id
_entity_poly.type
_entity_poly.pdbx_seq_one_letter_code
_entity_poly.pdbx_strand_id
1 'polypeptide(L)'
;MVDVLRRDVKSLFLEREECDAGTVQQLRQALTVSPEQYRLLRETVQAMEQKLQQSSGAAAKRWHLKLGVASYFLGQTREAAQHLRQAEGALANFYLARALISLEEWEDALKALERAEKAGYTASQVRLLRAEVYRRQGKLKAAREILEELRDLSTHSGEYHYQLGKLYLEEGGREKAAAHFERAVELDPNHAAAWFELGFLNDLAGNDEEAIHCLERCIAQPPVHVGALYNLGVLYEDNHQYDRAIACFERLVRAFPTDERARLYLKDAVASRGSFVAEEQKPIPDKLQQVLDTPVTEFELSVRVRNCLEKMNIKTLGDLTRVTEAQLLASKNFGETSLKELRAIMESKGLRIGQALEEGAKYDPRFREAPPPQPPAVSEQEQALLRKPVSELGFSVRPRKAMAKLNIQTVGDLINYTAEQLLEVK
;
A
#
# COMPACT_ATOMS: atom_id res chain seq x y z
N MET A 1 30.54 -2.15 4.79
CA MET A 1 29.41 -2.31 5.72
C MET A 1 28.28 -3.19 5.15
N VAL A 2 28.61 -4.15 4.27
CA VAL A 2 27.62 -4.99 3.54
C VAL A 2 27.65 -6.46 4.00
N ASP A 3 28.62 -6.84 4.84
CA ASP A 3 28.88 -8.23 5.21
C ASP A 3 28.26 -8.67 6.56
N VAL A 4 27.59 -7.74 7.27
CA VAL A 4 26.99 -8.01 8.58
C VAL A 4 25.58 -8.61 8.46
N LEU A 5 24.90 -8.42 7.32
CA LEU A 5 23.49 -8.82 7.13
C LEU A 5 23.27 -10.26 6.63
N ARG A 6 24.31 -10.94 6.14
CA ARG A 6 24.20 -12.36 5.72
C ARG A 6 24.16 -13.36 6.88
N ARG A 7 24.48 -12.93 8.10
CA ARG A 7 24.66 -13.82 9.26
C ARG A 7 23.42 -14.00 10.14
N ASP A 8 22.35 -13.25 9.95
CA ASP A 8 21.34 -13.09 11.00
C ASP A 8 20.52 -14.37 11.31
N VAL A 9 19.71 -14.89 10.37
CA VAL A 9 18.82 -16.04 10.65
C VAL A 9 19.58 -17.37 10.82
N LYS A 10 20.64 -17.58 10.03
CA LYS A 10 21.39 -18.84 10.06
C LYS A 10 22.15 -19.03 11.37
N SER A 11 22.84 -17.99 11.85
CA SER A 11 23.53 -18.05 13.15
C SER A 11 22.53 -18.17 14.30
N LEU A 12 21.42 -17.43 14.22
CA LEU A 12 20.35 -17.42 15.21
C LEU A 12 19.78 -18.81 15.49
N PHE A 13 19.64 -19.66 14.46
CA PHE A 13 19.06 -20.99 14.60
C PHE A 13 20.10 -22.12 14.65
N LEU A 14 21.22 -22.03 13.94
CA LEU A 14 22.21 -23.12 13.89
C LEU A 14 23.33 -23.03 14.92
N GLU A 15 23.70 -21.82 15.34
CA GLU A 15 24.85 -21.56 16.22
C GLU A 15 24.40 -21.33 17.68
N ARG A 16 23.31 -20.58 17.89
CA ARG A 16 22.75 -20.37 19.23
C ARG A 16 22.16 -21.67 19.76
N GLU A 17 22.46 -22.05 21.00
CA GLU A 17 21.94 -23.31 21.57
C GLU A 17 20.44 -23.23 21.88
N GLU A 18 20.01 -22.13 22.51
CA GLU A 18 18.64 -21.96 22.99
C GLU A 18 17.77 -21.17 22.01
N CYS A 19 16.49 -21.53 21.93
CA CYS A 19 15.47 -20.81 21.19
C CYS A 19 14.46 -20.24 22.19
N ASP A 20 14.64 -18.97 22.53
CA ASP A 20 13.84 -18.24 23.52
C ASP A 20 13.00 -17.12 22.86
N ALA A 21 12.26 -16.35 23.67
CA ALA A 21 11.46 -15.23 23.16
C ALA A 21 12.30 -14.17 22.43
N GLY A 22 13.54 -13.93 22.87
CA GLY A 22 14.47 -13.00 22.21
C GLY A 22 14.92 -13.50 20.83
N THR A 23 15.12 -14.81 20.69
CA THR A 23 15.43 -15.49 19.43
C THR A 23 14.30 -15.27 18.42
N VAL A 24 13.05 -15.44 18.88
CA VAL A 24 11.86 -15.19 18.07
C VAL A 24 11.74 -13.71 17.66
N GLN A 25 12.05 -12.78 18.58
CA GLN A 25 12.03 -11.35 18.27
C GLN A 25 13.08 -10.98 17.21
N GLN A 26 14.30 -11.50 17.34
CA GLN A 26 15.37 -11.33 16.35
C GLN A 26 14.98 -11.94 15.00
N LEU A 27 14.37 -13.13 14.99
CA LEU A 27 13.84 -13.72 13.76
C LEU A 27 12.82 -12.81 13.09
N ARG A 28 11.86 -12.28 13.86
CA ARG A 28 10.85 -11.34 13.35
C ARG A 28 11.50 -10.11 12.73
N GLN A 29 12.48 -9.51 13.40
CA GLN A 29 13.22 -8.35 12.89
C GLN A 29 14.03 -8.69 11.64
N ALA A 30 14.68 -9.84 11.57
CA ALA A 30 15.40 -10.25 10.37
C ALA A 30 14.43 -10.38 9.18
N LEU A 31 13.27 -11.01 9.39
CA LEU A 31 12.28 -11.23 8.34
C LEU A 31 11.56 -9.95 7.86
N THR A 32 11.51 -8.87 8.65
CA THR A 32 10.98 -7.57 8.19
C THR A 32 11.95 -6.83 7.27
N VAL A 33 13.27 -7.00 7.45
CA VAL A 33 14.30 -6.20 6.77
C VAL A 33 14.47 -6.57 5.30
N SER A 34 14.40 -7.86 4.95
CA SER A 34 14.62 -8.29 3.57
C SER A 34 13.92 -9.60 3.21
N PRO A 35 13.28 -9.70 2.01
CA PRO A 35 12.76 -10.95 1.48
C PRO A 35 13.81 -12.08 1.39
N GLU A 36 15.09 -11.76 1.26
CA GLU A 36 16.19 -12.73 1.23
C GLU A 36 16.29 -13.54 2.53
N GLN A 37 15.84 -12.98 3.66
CA GLN A 37 15.86 -13.68 4.94
C GLN A 37 14.87 -14.85 4.99
N TYR A 38 13.78 -14.81 4.21
CA TYR A 38 12.90 -15.96 4.05
C TYR A 38 13.56 -17.09 3.28
N ARG A 39 14.35 -16.78 2.24
CA ARG A 39 15.15 -17.78 1.52
C ARG A 39 16.19 -18.41 2.45
N LEU A 40 16.90 -17.59 3.22
CA LEU A 40 17.89 -18.07 4.19
C LEU A 40 17.24 -18.91 5.30
N LEU A 41 16.05 -18.54 5.77
CA LEU A 41 15.30 -19.31 6.76
C LEU A 41 14.95 -20.70 6.22
N ARG A 42 14.52 -20.83 4.96
CA ARG A 42 14.25 -22.13 4.31
C ARG A 42 15.51 -23.00 4.21
N GLU A 43 16.63 -22.43 3.78
CA GLU A 43 17.93 -23.13 3.76
C GLU A 43 18.35 -23.57 5.17
N THR A 44 18.08 -22.74 6.17
CA THR A 44 18.38 -23.02 7.58
C THR A 44 17.50 -24.15 8.12
N VAL A 45 16.22 -24.21 7.75
CA VAL A 45 15.32 -25.32 8.08
C VAL A 45 15.86 -26.65 7.56
N GLN A 46 16.27 -26.71 6.29
CA GLN A 46 16.85 -27.94 5.71
C GLN A 46 18.11 -28.40 6.47
N ALA A 47 18.97 -27.46 6.88
CA ALA A 47 20.14 -27.77 7.68
C ALA A 47 19.78 -28.27 9.09
N MET A 48 18.73 -27.71 9.71
CA MET A 48 18.23 -28.16 11.02
C MET A 48 17.61 -29.56 10.96
N GLU A 49 16.91 -29.91 9.88
CA GLU A 49 16.35 -31.25 9.67
C GLU A 49 17.45 -32.31 9.61
N GLN A 50 18.56 -32.03 8.91
CA GLN A 50 19.72 -32.92 8.87
C GLN A 50 20.34 -33.12 10.27
N LYS A 51 20.46 -32.05 11.06
CA LYS A 51 20.95 -32.14 12.45
C LYS A 51 19.99 -32.92 13.36
N LEU A 52 18.68 -32.76 13.16
CA LEU A 52 17.66 -33.50 13.90
C LEU A 52 17.78 -35.02 13.65
N GLN A 53 18.02 -35.45 12.42
CA GLN A 53 18.20 -36.88 12.07
C GLN A 53 19.38 -37.53 12.82
N GLN A 54 20.39 -36.73 13.18
CA GLN A 54 21.59 -37.17 13.90
C GLN A 54 21.48 -36.98 15.42
N SER A 55 20.38 -36.41 15.91
CA SER A 55 20.18 -36.05 17.31
C SER A 55 19.20 -37.00 17.99
N SER A 56 19.37 -37.23 19.30
CA SER A 56 18.41 -37.98 20.11
C SER A 56 18.13 -37.28 21.45
N GLY A 57 17.06 -37.69 22.14
CA GLY A 57 16.72 -37.18 23.47
C GLY A 57 16.52 -35.66 23.52
N ALA A 58 17.15 -35.00 24.49
CA ALA A 58 17.01 -33.55 24.72
C ALA A 58 17.48 -32.70 23.52
N ALA A 59 18.51 -33.14 22.79
CA ALA A 59 19.00 -32.44 21.61
C ALA A 59 17.96 -32.46 20.48
N ALA A 60 17.29 -33.60 20.26
CA ALA A 60 16.21 -33.72 19.28
C ALA A 60 15.04 -32.78 19.61
N LYS A 61 14.62 -32.69 20.89
CA LYS A 61 13.56 -31.77 21.33
C LYS A 61 13.89 -30.30 21.08
N ARG A 62 15.16 -29.90 21.22
CA ARG A 62 15.63 -28.54 20.90
C ARG A 62 15.53 -28.24 19.41
N TRP A 63 15.92 -29.19 18.55
CA TRP A 63 15.77 -29.04 17.11
C TRP A 63 14.30 -28.99 16.68
N HIS A 64 13.44 -29.79 17.30
CA HIS A 64 12.00 -29.71 17.09
C HIS A 64 11.41 -28.35 17.45
N LEU A 65 11.84 -27.73 18.56
CA LEU A 65 11.41 -26.37 18.90
C LEU A 65 11.80 -25.37 17.81
N LYS A 66 13.07 -25.40 17.39
CA LYS A 66 13.62 -24.50 16.39
C LYS A 66 12.94 -24.66 15.02
N LEU A 67 12.80 -25.90 14.55
CA LEU A 67 12.09 -26.22 13.31
C LEU A 67 10.64 -25.78 13.40
N GLY A 68 9.97 -26.09 14.51
CA GLY A 68 8.59 -25.69 14.76
C GLY A 68 8.34 -24.19 14.66
N VAL A 69 9.20 -23.39 15.30
CA VAL A 69 9.13 -21.92 15.22
C VAL A 69 9.45 -21.44 13.80
N ALA A 70 10.51 -21.94 13.18
CA ALA A 70 10.90 -21.54 11.82
C ALA A 70 9.78 -21.83 10.80
N SER A 71 9.22 -23.05 10.81
CA SER A 71 8.10 -23.45 9.96
C SER A 71 6.87 -22.60 10.20
N TYR A 72 6.59 -22.19 11.45
CA TYR A 72 5.50 -21.25 11.74
C TYR A 72 5.69 -19.91 11.04
N PHE A 73 6.90 -19.33 11.09
CA PHE A 73 7.19 -18.06 10.41
C PHE A 73 7.24 -18.17 8.88
N LEU A 74 7.50 -19.37 8.35
CA LEU A 74 7.40 -19.69 6.93
C LEU A 74 5.96 -19.92 6.45
N GLY A 75 4.97 -19.94 7.35
CA GLY A 75 3.57 -20.24 7.02
C GLY A 75 3.27 -21.73 6.83
N GLN A 76 4.20 -22.61 7.18
CA GLN A 76 4.06 -24.07 7.11
C GLN A 76 3.39 -24.60 8.38
N THR A 77 2.13 -24.22 8.60
CA THR A 77 1.42 -24.43 9.87
C THR A 77 1.35 -25.90 10.31
N ARG A 78 1.16 -26.83 9.36
CA ARG A 78 1.09 -28.28 9.67
C ARG A 78 2.42 -28.84 10.15
N GLU A 79 3.51 -28.52 9.44
CA GLU A 79 4.87 -28.93 9.81
C GLU A 79 5.28 -28.31 11.15
N ALA A 80 4.94 -27.03 11.36
CA ALA A 80 5.13 -26.35 12.62
C ALA A 80 4.46 -27.12 13.78
N ALA A 81 3.18 -27.48 13.64
CA ALA A 81 2.47 -28.24 14.66
C ALA A 81 3.09 -29.63 14.91
N GLN A 82 3.53 -30.33 13.86
CA GLN A 82 4.17 -31.66 13.98
C GLN A 82 5.48 -31.60 14.77
N HIS A 83 6.33 -30.62 14.51
CA HIS A 83 7.57 -30.43 15.26
C HIS A 83 7.31 -29.92 16.68
N LEU A 84 6.40 -28.95 16.87
CA LEU A 84 6.13 -28.38 18.19
C LEU A 84 5.49 -29.37 19.16
N ARG A 85 4.75 -30.38 18.66
CA ARG A 85 4.26 -31.51 19.48
C ARG A 85 5.38 -32.37 20.08
N GLN A 86 6.56 -32.38 19.44
CA GLN A 86 7.74 -33.14 19.87
C GLN A 86 8.73 -32.27 20.67
N ALA A 87 8.48 -30.97 20.76
CA ALA A 87 9.27 -30.02 21.52
C ALA A 87 8.77 -29.89 22.97
N GLU A 88 9.60 -29.29 23.82
CA GLU A 88 9.26 -29.01 25.23
C GLU A 88 9.44 -27.52 25.56
N GLY A 89 8.77 -27.07 26.61
CA GLY A 89 8.90 -25.72 27.16
C GLY A 89 7.72 -24.80 26.85
N ALA A 90 7.73 -23.64 27.51
CA ALA A 90 6.69 -22.62 27.42
C ALA A 90 6.50 -22.11 25.99
N LEU A 91 7.60 -21.78 25.31
CA LEU A 91 7.60 -21.27 23.95
C LEU A 91 7.05 -22.31 22.95
N ALA A 92 7.44 -23.58 23.09
CA ALA A 92 6.96 -24.67 22.24
C ALA A 92 5.43 -24.78 22.30
N ASN A 93 4.89 -24.83 23.52
CA ASN A 93 3.44 -24.95 23.74
C ASN A 93 2.67 -23.71 23.26
N PHE A 94 3.23 -22.51 23.43
CA PHE A 94 2.60 -21.28 22.95
C PHE A 94 2.52 -21.24 21.41
N TYR A 95 3.62 -21.53 20.73
CA TYR A 95 3.61 -21.60 19.26
C TYR A 95 2.82 -22.79 18.72
N LEU A 96 2.77 -23.90 19.46
CA LEU A 96 1.89 -25.03 19.12
C LEU A 96 0.43 -24.59 19.14
N ALA A 97 0.01 -23.88 20.19
CA ALA A 97 -1.36 -23.34 20.26
C ALA A 97 -1.67 -22.42 19.07
N ARG A 98 -0.76 -21.52 18.69
CA ARG A 98 -0.94 -20.65 17.51
C ARG A 98 -1.11 -21.46 16.22
N ALA A 99 -0.28 -22.48 16.02
CA ALA A 99 -0.39 -23.35 14.85
C ALA A 99 -1.72 -24.13 14.84
N LEU A 100 -2.14 -24.67 15.99
CA LEU A 100 -3.40 -25.40 16.13
C LEU A 100 -4.63 -24.51 15.92
N ILE A 101 -4.59 -23.25 16.35
CA ILE A 101 -5.63 -22.24 16.07
C ILE A 101 -5.75 -22.02 14.56
N SER A 102 -4.63 -21.87 13.85
CA SER A 102 -4.64 -21.76 12.38
C SER A 102 -5.13 -23.03 11.67
N LEU A 103 -5.03 -24.20 12.32
CA LEU A 103 -5.58 -25.47 11.83
C LEU A 103 -7.02 -25.75 12.30
N GLU A 104 -7.60 -24.84 13.10
CA GLU A 104 -8.93 -24.99 13.70
C GLU A 104 -9.07 -26.20 14.65
N GLU A 105 -7.95 -26.68 15.19
CA GLU A 105 -7.89 -27.75 16.18
C GLU A 105 -8.07 -27.19 17.59
N TRP A 106 -9.29 -26.73 17.91
CA TRP A 106 -9.55 -25.86 19.06
C TRP A 106 -9.26 -26.48 20.44
N GLU A 107 -9.65 -27.74 20.64
CA GLU A 107 -9.48 -28.41 21.94
C GLU A 107 -8.00 -28.60 22.26
N ASP A 108 -7.23 -29.02 21.27
CA ASP A 108 -5.79 -29.22 21.43
C ASP A 108 -5.05 -27.90 21.56
N ALA A 109 -5.52 -26.83 20.90
CA ALA A 109 -5.01 -25.49 21.13
C ALA A 109 -5.20 -25.04 22.59
N LEU A 110 -6.37 -25.27 23.19
CA LEU A 110 -6.62 -24.95 24.61
C LEU A 110 -5.72 -25.75 25.55
N LYS A 111 -5.52 -27.05 25.30
CA LYS A 111 -4.59 -27.89 26.06
C LYS A 111 -3.14 -27.38 25.93
N ALA A 112 -2.72 -26.98 24.74
CA ALA A 112 -1.40 -26.40 24.51
C ALA A 112 -1.24 -25.06 25.26
N LEU A 113 -2.26 -24.21 25.29
CA LEU A 113 -2.26 -22.96 26.06
C LEU A 113 -2.14 -23.21 27.57
N GLU A 114 -2.87 -24.20 28.11
CA GLU A 114 -2.75 -24.59 29.51
C GLU A 114 -1.32 -25.07 29.85
N ARG A 115 -0.71 -25.88 28.97
CA ARG A 115 0.68 -26.32 29.13
C ARG A 115 1.66 -25.15 29.04
N ALA A 116 1.43 -24.18 28.15
CA ALA A 116 2.26 -22.98 28.03
C ALA A 116 2.22 -22.15 29.33
N GLU A 117 1.03 -21.92 29.89
CA GLU A 117 0.85 -21.20 31.16
C GLU A 117 1.56 -21.93 32.32
N LYS A 118 1.37 -23.24 32.44
CA LYS A 118 2.04 -24.07 33.47
C LYS A 118 3.57 -24.08 33.33
N ALA A 119 4.07 -24.01 32.11
CA ALA A 119 5.50 -23.95 31.83
C ALA A 119 6.10 -22.54 32.03
N GLY A 120 5.30 -21.54 32.44
CA GLY A 120 5.76 -20.19 32.75
C GLY A 120 5.74 -19.22 31.57
N TYR A 121 4.98 -19.48 30.50
CA TYR A 121 4.74 -18.46 29.47
C TYR A 121 3.93 -17.29 30.04
N THR A 122 4.07 -16.11 29.44
CA THR A 122 3.38 -14.89 29.89
C THR A 122 1.85 -15.08 29.94
N ALA A 123 1.29 -15.07 31.15
CA ALA A 123 -0.13 -15.42 31.38
C ALA A 123 -1.11 -14.53 30.61
N SER A 124 -0.84 -13.22 30.49
CA SER A 124 -1.66 -12.31 29.69
C SER A 124 -1.70 -12.69 28.21
N GLN A 125 -0.55 -13.04 27.61
CA GLN A 125 -0.48 -13.48 26.22
C GLN A 125 -1.22 -14.81 26.00
N VAL A 126 -1.10 -15.76 26.94
CA VAL A 126 -1.85 -17.02 26.88
C VAL A 126 -3.35 -16.78 26.94
N ARG A 127 -3.81 -15.89 27.84
CA ARG A 127 -5.23 -15.59 28.01
C ARG A 127 -5.81 -14.84 26.81
N LEU A 128 -5.08 -13.90 26.21
CA LEU A 128 -5.49 -13.26 24.95
C LEU A 128 -5.69 -14.29 23.83
N LEU A 129 -4.76 -15.23 23.69
CA LEU A 129 -4.87 -16.28 22.68
C LEU A 129 -5.99 -17.29 23.00
N ARG A 130 -6.33 -17.48 24.28
CA ARG A 130 -7.52 -18.23 24.71
C ARG A 130 -8.82 -17.52 24.35
N ALA A 131 -8.87 -16.19 24.50
CA ALA A 131 -10.00 -15.39 24.05
C ALA A 131 -10.21 -15.51 22.54
N GLU A 132 -9.12 -15.50 21.75
CA GLU A 132 -9.18 -15.77 20.31
C GLU A 132 -9.82 -17.12 20.00
N VAL A 133 -9.42 -18.19 20.71
CA VAL A 133 -9.98 -19.53 20.50
C VAL A 133 -11.47 -19.55 20.78
N TYR A 134 -11.92 -18.98 21.89
CA TYR A 134 -13.35 -18.93 22.20
C TYR A 134 -14.13 -18.07 21.21
N ARG A 135 -13.55 -16.95 20.79
CA ARG A 135 -14.11 -16.07 19.77
C ARG A 135 -14.32 -16.84 18.46
N ARG A 136 -13.28 -17.51 17.93
CA ARG A 136 -13.38 -18.33 16.70
C ARG A 136 -14.32 -19.54 16.82
N GLN A 137 -14.60 -20.03 18.02
CA GLN A 137 -15.65 -21.04 18.28
C GLN A 137 -17.07 -20.45 18.33
N GLY A 138 -17.24 -19.13 18.20
CA GLY A 138 -18.52 -18.44 18.39
C GLY A 138 -18.93 -18.27 19.86
N LYS A 139 -18.07 -18.62 20.82
CA LYS A 139 -18.31 -18.46 22.27
C LYS A 139 -17.98 -17.03 22.71
N LEU A 140 -18.69 -16.06 22.13
CA LEU A 140 -18.40 -14.62 22.28
C LEU A 140 -18.43 -14.15 23.74
N LYS A 141 -19.36 -14.68 24.55
CA LYS A 141 -19.45 -14.35 25.98
C LYS A 141 -18.20 -14.73 26.76
N ALA A 142 -17.68 -15.95 26.54
CA ALA A 142 -16.47 -16.41 27.20
C ALA A 142 -15.23 -15.63 26.74
N ALA A 143 -15.16 -15.26 25.45
CA ALA A 143 -14.09 -14.40 24.96
C ALA A 143 -14.16 -13.00 25.60
N ARG A 144 -15.36 -12.43 25.74
CA ARG A 144 -15.60 -11.14 26.39
C ARG A 144 -15.18 -11.14 27.85
N GLU A 145 -15.58 -12.14 28.62
CA GLU A 145 -15.22 -12.29 30.04
C GLU A 145 -13.69 -12.26 30.22
N ILE A 146 -12.95 -13.01 29.40
CA ILE A 146 -11.48 -13.00 29.45
C ILE A 146 -10.92 -11.61 29.12
N LEU A 147 -11.45 -10.91 28.12
CA LEU A 147 -10.99 -9.56 27.76
C LEU A 147 -11.38 -8.50 28.81
N GLU A 148 -12.44 -8.71 29.58
CA GLU A 148 -12.79 -7.83 30.71
C GLU A 148 -11.86 -8.04 31.90
N GLU A 149 -11.45 -9.27 32.17
CA GLU A 149 -10.44 -9.59 33.19
C GLU A 149 -9.07 -8.98 32.86
N LEU A 150 -8.75 -8.84 31.57
CA LEU A 150 -7.49 -8.28 31.07
C LEU A 150 -7.57 -6.78 30.74
N ARG A 151 -8.56 -6.07 31.27
CA ARG A 151 -8.78 -4.62 30.99
C ARG A 151 -7.61 -3.73 31.37
N ASP A 152 -6.75 -4.17 32.28
CA ASP A 152 -5.52 -3.49 32.67
C ASP A 152 -4.57 -3.31 31.48
N LEU A 153 -4.60 -4.23 30.52
CA LEU A 153 -3.78 -4.19 29.30
C LEU A 153 -4.23 -3.11 28.28
N SER A 154 -5.40 -2.51 28.46
CA SER A 154 -5.97 -1.51 27.53
C SER A 154 -5.06 -0.30 27.28
N THR A 155 -4.16 0.03 28.20
CA THR A 155 -3.29 1.19 28.05
C THR A 155 -2.03 0.91 27.24
N HIS A 156 -1.64 -0.37 27.08
CA HIS A 156 -0.29 -0.72 26.62
C HIS A 156 -0.19 -2.04 25.82
N SER A 157 -1.30 -2.64 25.39
CA SER A 157 -1.30 -3.89 24.61
C SER A 157 -2.06 -3.74 23.30
N GLY A 158 -1.34 -3.76 22.18
CA GLY A 158 -1.95 -3.79 20.85
C GLY A 158 -2.77 -5.07 20.62
N GLU A 159 -2.26 -6.22 21.08
CA GLU A 159 -2.96 -7.51 20.96
C GLU A 159 -4.30 -7.52 21.71
N TYR A 160 -4.38 -6.87 22.86
CA TYR A 160 -5.64 -6.72 23.61
C TYR A 160 -6.68 -5.97 22.78
N HIS A 161 -6.29 -4.83 22.21
CA HIS A 161 -7.15 -4.02 21.36
C HIS A 161 -7.55 -4.76 20.09
N TYR A 162 -6.64 -5.50 19.47
CA TYR A 162 -6.94 -6.36 18.32
C TYR A 162 -8.03 -7.40 18.65
N GLN A 163 -7.90 -8.12 19.77
CA GLN A 163 -8.91 -9.13 20.15
C GLN A 163 -10.27 -8.50 20.49
N LEU A 164 -10.30 -7.32 21.13
CA LEU A 164 -11.53 -6.55 21.33
C LEU A 164 -12.15 -6.12 20.00
N GLY A 165 -11.34 -5.63 19.06
CA GLY A 165 -11.80 -5.23 17.73
C GLY A 165 -12.44 -6.41 16.99
N LYS A 166 -11.78 -7.57 16.99
CA LYS A 166 -12.33 -8.80 16.40
C LYS A 166 -13.64 -9.22 17.07
N LEU A 167 -13.74 -9.12 18.40
CA LEU A 167 -14.97 -9.44 19.13
C LEU A 167 -16.12 -8.50 18.71
N TYR A 168 -15.86 -7.20 18.60
CA TYR A 168 -16.86 -6.24 18.12
C TYR A 168 -17.28 -6.50 16.68
N LEU A 169 -16.38 -6.92 15.79
CA LEU A 169 -16.74 -7.31 14.42
C LEU A 169 -17.72 -8.49 14.41
N GLU A 170 -17.48 -9.50 15.23
CA GLU A 170 -18.36 -10.68 15.33
C GLU A 170 -19.73 -10.35 15.93
N GLU A 171 -19.80 -9.28 16.73
CA GLU A 171 -21.05 -8.70 17.23
C GLU A 171 -21.72 -7.71 16.25
N GLY A 172 -21.10 -7.45 15.09
CA GLY A 172 -21.61 -6.55 14.05
C GLY A 172 -21.24 -5.07 14.22
N GLY A 173 -20.44 -4.72 15.24
CA GLY A 173 -20.02 -3.34 15.54
C GLY A 173 -18.77 -2.90 14.78
N ARG A 174 -18.89 -2.62 13.47
CA ARG A 174 -17.75 -2.23 12.61
C ARG A 174 -17.01 -0.97 13.05
N GLU A 175 -17.73 0.09 13.42
CA GLU A 175 -17.11 1.36 13.86
C GLU A 175 -16.29 1.18 15.14
N LYS A 176 -16.85 0.46 16.13
CA LYS A 176 -16.14 0.14 17.37
C LYS A 176 -14.91 -0.72 17.08
N ALA A 177 -15.05 -1.70 16.19
CA ALA A 177 -13.94 -2.54 15.80
C ALA A 177 -12.80 -1.73 15.15
N ALA A 178 -13.12 -0.82 14.23
CA ALA A 178 -12.13 0.06 13.60
C ALA A 178 -11.35 0.87 14.64
N ALA A 179 -12.04 1.53 15.58
CA ALA A 179 -11.38 2.27 16.66
C ALA A 179 -10.46 1.40 17.53
N HIS A 180 -10.84 0.14 17.77
CA HIS A 180 -9.98 -0.80 18.47
C HIS A 180 -8.78 -1.25 17.63
N PHE A 181 -8.92 -1.44 16.32
CA PHE A 181 -7.78 -1.78 15.47
C PHE A 181 -6.82 -0.59 15.28
N GLU A 182 -7.34 0.64 15.15
CA GLU A 182 -6.53 1.88 15.15
C GLU A 182 -5.70 1.94 16.44
N ARG A 183 -6.36 1.73 17.59
CA ARG A 183 -5.65 1.71 18.87
C ARG A 183 -4.62 0.58 18.96
N ALA A 184 -4.89 -0.57 18.34
CA ALA A 184 -3.95 -1.68 18.31
C ALA A 184 -2.66 -1.32 17.56
N VAL A 185 -2.77 -0.66 16.40
CA VAL A 185 -1.60 -0.26 15.58
C VAL A 185 -0.88 0.97 16.13
N GLU A 186 -1.55 1.84 16.90
CA GLU A 186 -0.89 2.90 17.67
C GLU A 186 0.02 2.33 18.76
N LEU A 187 -0.47 1.31 19.49
CA LEU A 187 0.26 0.67 20.58
C LEU A 187 1.35 -0.29 20.08
N ASP A 188 1.09 -0.98 18.98
CA ASP A 188 2.03 -1.85 18.29
C ASP A 188 2.00 -1.58 16.78
N PRO A 189 2.87 -0.68 16.28
CA PRO A 189 2.95 -0.36 14.85
C PRO A 189 3.32 -1.55 13.95
N ASN A 190 3.76 -2.67 14.52
CA ASN A 190 4.11 -3.90 13.82
C ASN A 190 3.00 -4.97 13.92
N HIS A 191 1.81 -4.62 14.42
CA HIS A 191 0.67 -5.54 14.54
C HIS A 191 0.03 -5.83 13.18
N ALA A 192 0.58 -6.83 12.48
CA ALA A 192 0.18 -7.18 11.12
C ALA A 192 -1.32 -7.47 10.98
N ALA A 193 -1.92 -8.15 11.94
CA ALA A 193 -3.32 -8.56 11.85
C ALA A 193 -4.27 -7.37 12.07
N ALA A 194 -3.95 -6.43 12.96
CA ALA A 194 -4.73 -5.20 13.11
C ALA A 194 -4.66 -4.33 11.85
N TRP A 195 -3.48 -4.20 11.24
CA TRP A 195 -3.32 -3.53 9.94
C TRP A 195 -4.16 -4.20 8.84
N PHE A 196 -4.22 -5.54 8.80
CA PHE A 196 -5.07 -6.25 7.85
C PHE A 196 -6.55 -5.93 8.04
N GLU A 197 -7.05 -5.97 9.28
CA GLU A 197 -8.46 -5.68 9.56
C GLU A 197 -8.83 -4.22 9.24
N LEU A 198 -7.93 -3.26 9.52
CA LEU A 198 -8.13 -1.86 9.10
C LEU A 198 -8.18 -1.73 7.58
N GLY A 199 -7.27 -2.41 6.87
CA GLY A 199 -7.25 -2.40 5.41
C GLY A 199 -8.54 -2.98 4.83
N PHE A 200 -9.00 -4.10 5.38
CA PHE A 200 -10.25 -4.74 4.97
C PHE A 200 -11.49 -3.87 5.27
N LEU A 201 -11.53 -3.19 6.42
CA LEU A 201 -12.65 -2.29 6.74
C LEU A 201 -12.67 -1.04 5.85
N ASN A 202 -11.50 -0.50 5.48
CA ASN A 202 -11.41 0.62 4.55
C ASN A 202 -11.80 0.22 3.13
N ASP A 203 -11.38 -0.96 2.66
CA ASP A 203 -11.79 -1.56 1.38
C ASP A 203 -13.33 -1.69 1.31
N LEU A 204 -13.95 -2.27 2.36
CA LEU A 204 -15.41 -2.33 2.46
C LEU A 204 -16.11 -0.96 2.48
N ALA A 205 -15.41 0.10 2.89
CA ALA A 205 -15.92 1.47 2.90
C ALA A 205 -15.65 2.22 1.57
N GLY A 206 -14.92 1.61 0.63
CA GLY A 206 -14.49 2.25 -0.64
C GLY A 206 -13.33 3.23 -0.48
N ASN A 207 -12.60 3.15 0.63
CA ASN A 207 -11.42 3.98 0.91
C ASN A 207 -10.16 3.28 0.39
N ASP A 208 -10.04 3.08 -0.93
CA ASP A 208 -9.01 2.24 -1.55
C ASP A 208 -7.59 2.66 -1.20
N GLU A 209 -7.29 3.96 -1.16
CA GLU A 209 -5.95 4.48 -0.82
C GLU A 209 -5.53 4.09 0.60
N GLU A 210 -6.44 4.23 1.56
CA GLU A 210 -6.19 3.87 2.97
C GLU A 210 -6.14 2.34 3.14
N ALA A 211 -6.98 1.62 2.40
CA ALA A 211 -6.95 0.16 2.36
C ALA A 211 -5.59 -0.36 1.87
N ILE A 212 -5.09 0.19 0.76
CA ILE A 212 -3.75 -0.10 0.22
C ILE A 212 -2.68 0.22 1.26
N HIS A 213 -2.73 1.41 1.89
CA HIS A 213 -1.77 1.80 2.91
C HIS A 213 -1.71 0.78 4.06
N CYS A 214 -2.87 0.46 4.65
CA CYS A 214 -2.99 -0.50 5.74
C CYS A 214 -2.48 -1.90 5.35
N LEU A 215 -2.84 -2.38 4.15
CA LEU A 215 -2.40 -3.69 3.66
C LEU A 215 -0.90 -3.73 3.35
N GLU A 216 -0.31 -2.66 2.83
CA GLU A 216 1.15 -2.51 2.68
C GLU A 216 1.86 -2.62 4.04
N ARG A 217 1.33 -1.95 5.07
CA ARG A 217 1.83 -2.05 6.46
C ARG A 217 1.71 -3.47 7.00
N CYS A 218 0.62 -4.18 6.69
CA CYS A 218 0.42 -5.58 7.06
C CYS A 218 1.49 -6.50 6.44
N ILE A 219 1.69 -6.43 5.12
CA ILE A 219 2.57 -7.37 4.40
C ILE A 219 4.07 -7.11 4.62
N ALA A 220 4.41 -5.98 5.24
CA ALA A 220 5.75 -5.65 5.70
C ALA A 220 6.16 -6.42 6.97
N GLN A 221 5.18 -7.03 7.66
CA GLN A 221 5.40 -7.76 8.91
C GLN A 221 5.32 -9.28 8.69
N PRO A 222 6.22 -10.08 9.29
CA PRO A 222 6.15 -11.53 9.24
C PRO A 222 5.19 -12.09 10.32
N PRO A 223 4.61 -13.28 10.13
CA PRO A 223 4.71 -14.15 8.94
C PRO A 223 3.95 -13.59 7.74
N VAL A 224 4.18 -14.16 6.55
CA VAL A 224 3.51 -13.73 5.31
C VAL A 224 1.98 -13.83 5.47
N HIS A 225 1.29 -12.70 5.34
CA HIS A 225 -0.17 -12.65 5.47
C HIS A 225 -0.85 -12.90 4.11
N VAL A 226 -1.34 -14.14 3.90
CA VAL A 226 -1.94 -14.58 2.63
C VAL A 226 -3.11 -13.72 2.21
N GLY A 227 -4.06 -13.49 3.12
CA GLY A 227 -5.25 -12.67 2.83
C GLY A 227 -4.91 -11.22 2.47
N ALA A 228 -3.84 -10.66 3.04
CA ALA A 228 -3.44 -9.29 2.74
C ALA A 228 -2.82 -9.18 1.35
N LEU A 229 -2.02 -10.16 0.93
CA LEU A 229 -1.45 -10.18 -0.43
C LEU A 229 -2.53 -10.35 -1.50
N TYR A 230 -3.58 -11.14 -1.24
CA TYR A 230 -4.72 -11.24 -2.16
C TYR A 230 -5.46 -9.90 -2.27
N ASN A 231 -5.90 -9.34 -1.15
CA ASN A 231 -6.68 -8.11 -1.16
C ASN A 231 -5.87 -6.94 -1.75
N LEU A 232 -4.58 -6.82 -1.40
CA LEU A 232 -3.71 -5.79 -1.95
C LEU A 232 -3.48 -5.97 -3.45
N GLY A 233 -3.30 -7.21 -3.91
CA GLY A 233 -3.17 -7.52 -5.33
C GLY A 233 -4.40 -7.09 -6.13
N VAL A 234 -5.60 -7.42 -5.63
CA VAL A 234 -6.87 -7.02 -6.24
C VAL A 234 -7.03 -5.50 -6.26
N LEU A 235 -6.81 -4.83 -5.13
CA LEU A 235 -6.87 -3.37 -5.05
C LEU A 235 -5.89 -2.69 -6.02
N TYR A 236 -4.70 -3.25 -6.22
CA TYR A 236 -3.79 -2.73 -7.25
C TYR A 236 -4.30 -2.97 -8.67
N GLU A 237 -4.94 -4.10 -8.98
CA GLU A 237 -5.56 -4.32 -10.30
C GLU A 237 -6.69 -3.33 -10.56
N ASP A 238 -7.57 -3.14 -9.56
CA ASP A 238 -8.70 -2.21 -9.62
C ASP A 238 -8.23 -0.76 -9.81
N ASN A 239 -7.03 -0.43 -9.28
CA ASN A 239 -6.36 0.85 -9.46
C ASN A 239 -5.38 0.89 -10.65
N HIS A 240 -5.46 -0.06 -11.59
CA HIS A 240 -4.61 -0.17 -12.78
C HIS A 240 -3.09 -0.26 -12.52
N GLN A 241 -2.69 -0.57 -11.29
CA GLN A 241 -1.30 -0.78 -10.87
C GLN A 241 -0.87 -2.25 -11.09
N TYR A 242 -1.01 -2.73 -12.32
CA TYR A 242 -0.87 -4.16 -12.65
C TYR A 242 0.48 -4.78 -12.26
N ASP A 243 1.59 -4.06 -12.42
CA ASP A 243 2.91 -4.58 -12.03
C ASP A 243 3.01 -4.82 -10.51
N ARG A 244 2.37 -3.98 -9.69
CA ARG A 244 2.32 -4.16 -8.23
C ARG A 244 1.39 -5.30 -7.82
N ALA A 245 0.28 -5.46 -8.53
CA ALA A 245 -0.62 -6.61 -8.36
C ALA A 245 0.11 -7.94 -8.66
N ILE A 246 0.79 -8.01 -9.81
CA ILE A 246 1.62 -9.15 -10.22
C ILE A 246 2.65 -9.47 -9.14
N ALA A 247 3.36 -8.48 -8.61
CA ALA A 247 4.34 -8.70 -7.53
C ALA A 247 3.73 -9.32 -6.26
N CYS A 248 2.49 -8.93 -5.90
CA CYS A 248 1.76 -9.52 -4.79
C CYS A 248 1.43 -11.00 -5.04
N PHE A 249 0.86 -11.33 -6.20
CA PHE A 249 0.50 -12.70 -6.55
C PHE A 249 1.73 -13.60 -6.78
N GLU A 250 2.83 -13.09 -7.34
CA GLU A 250 4.10 -13.81 -7.43
C GLU A 250 4.67 -14.14 -6.05
N ARG A 251 4.53 -13.24 -5.06
CA ARG A 251 4.94 -13.53 -3.68
C ARG A 251 4.08 -14.66 -3.08
N LEU A 252 2.77 -14.68 -3.36
CA LEU A 252 1.88 -15.77 -2.96
C LEU A 252 2.28 -17.10 -3.59
N VAL A 253 2.44 -17.17 -4.92
CA VAL A 253 2.80 -18.40 -5.64
C VAL A 253 4.17 -18.92 -5.18
N ARG A 254 5.14 -18.05 -4.89
CA ARG A 254 6.45 -18.45 -4.34
C ARG A 254 6.39 -18.95 -2.89
N ALA A 255 5.42 -18.50 -2.11
CA ALA A 255 5.23 -18.92 -0.72
C ALA A 255 4.37 -20.20 -0.63
N PHE A 256 3.35 -20.30 -1.48
CA PHE A 256 2.37 -21.37 -1.53
C PHE A 256 2.22 -21.89 -2.96
N PRO A 257 3.18 -22.69 -3.48
CA PRO A 257 3.18 -23.13 -4.88
C PRO A 257 1.95 -23.97 -5.27
N THR A 258 1.31 -24.62 -4.29
CA THR A 258 0.10 -25.42 -4.47
C THR A 258 -1.19 -24.59 -4.46
N ASP A 259 -1.13 -23.29 -4.15
CA ASP A 259 -2.30 -22.42 -4.16
C ASP A 259 -2.72 -22.11 -5.61
N GLU A 260 -3.74 -22.81 -6.08
CA GLU A 260 -4.28 -22.63 -7.43
C GLU A 260 -4.93 -21.27 -7.63
N ARG A 261 -5.56 -20.73 -6.56
CA ARG A 261 -6.16 -19.39 -6.59
C ARG A 261 -5.07 -18.36 -6.87
N ALA A 262 -3.92 -18.45 -6.21
CA ALA A 262 -2.83 -17.49 -6.40
C ALA A 262 -2.32 -17.49 -7.85
N ARG A 263 -2.25 -18.68 -8.48
CA ARG A 263 -1.85 -18.81 -9.89
C ARG A 263 -2.88 -18.22 -10.85
N LEU A 264 -4.18 -18.35 -10.53
CA LEU A 264 -5.25 -17.76 -11.34
C LEU A 264 -5.18 -16.23 -11.30
N TYR A 265 -5.12 -15.64 -10.10
CA TYR A 265 -4.98 -14.19 -9.95
C TYR A 265 -3.71 -13.65 -10.63
N LEU A 266 -2.58 -14.36 -10.52
CA LEU A 266 -1.36 -13.98 -11.25
C LEU A 266 -1.56 -13.97 -12.76
N LYS A 267 -2.20 -15.01 -13.31
CA LYS A 267 -2.48 -15.10 -14.75
C LYS A 267 -3.40 -13.98 -15.20
N ASP A 268 -4.44 -13.69 -14.43
CA ASP A 268 -5.42 -12.64 -14.72
C ASP A 268 -4.74 -11.26 -14.70
N ALA A 269 -3.94 -10.95 -13.66
CA ALA A 269 -3.19 -9.70 -13.59
C ALA A 269 -2.21 -9.49 -14.75
N VAL A 270 -1.52 -10.56 -15.18
CA VAL A 270 -0.64 -10.50 -16.37
C VAL A 270 -1.43 -10.25 -17.65
N ALA A 271 -2.61 -10.87 -17.79
CA ALA A 271 -3.49 -10.66 -18.95
C ALA A 271 -4.09 -9.25 -18.97
N SER A 272 -4.53 -8.74 -17.82
CA SER A 272 -5.01 -7.37 -17.63
C SER A 272 -3.95 -6.34 -18.02
N ARG A 273 -2.70 -6.54 -17.57
CA ARG A 273 -1.57 -5.70 -17.98
C ARG A 273 -1.35 -5.71 -19.50
N GLY A 274 -1.35 -6.88 -20.11
CA GLY A 274 -1.15 -7.02 -21.57
C GLY A 274 -2.27 -6.37 -22.39
N SER A 275 -3.51 -6.46 -21.90
CA SER A 275 -4.68 -5.87 -22.54
C SER A 275 -4.65 -4.34 -22.42
N PHE A 276 -4.35 -3.80 -21.23
CA PHE A 276 -4.22 -2.36 -21.01
C PHE A 276 -3.13 -1.73 -21.88
N VAL A 277 -1.94 -2.36 -21.94
CA VAL A 277 -0.85 -1.89 -22.82
C VAL A 277 -1.26 -1.92 -24.29
N ALA A 278 -2.03 -2.92 -24.73
CA ALA A 278 -2.53 -2.99 -26.10
C ALA A 278 -3.60 -1.92 -26.40
N GLU A 279 -4.41 -1.53 -25.42
CA GLU A 279 -5.38 -0.45 -25.57
C GLU A 279 -4.74 0.93 -25.66
N GLU A 280 -3.73 1.22 -24.82
CA GLU A 280 -2.93 2.45 -24.92
C GLU A 280 -2.20 2.57 -26.26
N GLN A 281 -1.90 1.44 -26.91
CA GLN A 281 -1.17 1.37 -28.17
C GLN A 281 -2.06 1.28 -29.42
N LYS A 282 -3.40 1.37 -29.29
CA LYS A 282 -4.29 1.36 -30.48
C LYS A 282 -3.88 2.51 -31.42
N PRO A 283 -3.42 2.21 -32.65
CA PRO A 283 -3.06 3.25 -33.60
C PRO A 283 -4.29 4.10 -33.92
N ILE A 284 -4.09 5.41 -33.98
CA ILE A 284 -5.08 6.36 -34.52
C ILE A 284 -5.53 5.80 -35.88
N PRO A 285 -6.84 5.63 -36.17
CA PRO A 285 -7.29 5.09 -37.43
C PRO A 285 -6.65 5.85 -38.61
N ASP A 286 -6.12 5.17 -39.63
CA ASP A 286 -5.39 5.80 -40.75
C ASP A 286 -6.11 7.00 -41.37
N LYS A 287 -7.45 6.96 -41.41
CA LYS A 287 -8.29 8.07 -41.87
C LYS A 287 -8.22 9.30 -40.96
N LEU A 288 -8.24 9.10 -39.64
CA LEU A 288 -8.09 10.18 -38.67
C LEU A 288 -6.65 10.71 -38.68
N GLN A 289 -5.66 9.84 -38.85
CA GLN A 289 -4.25 10.25 -39.00
C GLN A 289 -4.06 11.16 -40.23
N GLN A 290 -4.65 10.81 -41.38
CA GLN A 290 -4.64 11.68 -42.57
C GLN A 290 -5.29 13.05 -42.32
N VAL A 291 -6.38 13.09 -41.55
CA VAL A 291 -7.02 14.36 -41.17
C VAL A 291 -6.13 15.17 -40.23
N LEU A 292 -5.49 14.54 -39.25
CA LEU A 292 -4.57 15.19 -38.31
C LEU A 292 -3.30 15.71 -39.00
N ASP A 293 -2.83 15.04 -40.06
CA ASP A 293 -1.66 15.44 -40.84
C ASP A 293 -1.99 16.50 -41.91
N THR A 294 -3.27 16.83 -42.10
CA THR A 294 -3.70 17.85 -43.05
C THR A 294 -3.10 19.21 -42.68
N PRO A 295 -2.31 19.85 -43.55
CA PRO A 295 -1.72 21.15 -43.29
C PRO A 295 -2.78 22.25 -43.14
N VAL A 296 -2.59 23.13 -42.15
CA VAL A 296 -3.48 24.29 -41.95
C VAL A 296 -3.46 25.26 -43.14
N THR A 297 -2.43 25.20 -44.00
CA THR A 297 -2.30 25.99 -45.22
C THR A 297 -3.25 25.57 -46.34
N GLU A 298 -3.87 24.39 -46.25
CA GLU A 298 -4.86 23.95 -47.24
C GLU A 298 -6.20 24.71 -47.13
N PHE A 299 -6.40 25.42 -46.02
CA PHE A 299 -7.64 26.14 -45.75
C PHE A 299 -7.50 27.63 -46.07
N GLU A 300 -8.56 28.22 -46.64
CA GLU A 300 -8.65 29.65 -46.89
C GLU A 300 -8.86 30.40 -45.57
N LEU A 301 -7.74 30.77 -44.94
CA LEU A 301 -7.70 31.42 -43.65
C LEU A 301 -7.45 32.93 -43.75
N SER A 302 -8.10 33.69 -42.88
CA SER A 302 -7.85 35.12 -42.71
C SER A 302 -6.40 35.38 -42.33
N VAL A 303 -5.88 36.53 -42.74
CA VAL A 303 -4.48 36.93 -42.47
C VAL A 303 -4.16 36.89 -40.98
N ARG A 304 -5.15 37.21 -40.12
CA ARG A 304 -5.02 37.15 -38.66
C ARG A 304 -4.82 35.73 -38.15
N VAL A 305 -5.59 34.76 -38.68
CA VAL A 305 -5.44 33.35 -38.30
C VAL A 305 -4.10 32.82 -38.78
N ARG A 306 -3.73 33.05 -40.05
CA ARG A 306 -2.45 32.57 -40.60
C ARG A 306 -1.24 33.07 -39.81
N ASN A 307 -1.20 34.36 -39.50
CA ASN A 307 -0.11 34.95 -38.71
C ASN A 307 -0.02 34.37 -37.29
N CYS A 308 -1.17 34.06 -36.66
CA CYS A 308 -1.21 33.42 -35.34
C CYS A 308 -0.67 31.98 -35.41
N LEU A 309 -1.17 31.17 -36.36
CA LEU A 309 -0.73 29.78 -36.52
C LEU A 309 0.76 29.69 -36.85
N GLU A 310 1.27 30.56 -37.72
CA GLU A 310 2.69 30.64 -38.07
C GLU A 310 3.54 31.01 -36.86
N LYS A 311 3.12 32.01 -36.07
CA LYS A 311 3.84 32.46 -34.88
C LYS A 311 3.83 31.41 -33.76
N MET A 312 2.77 30.61 -33.67
CA MET A 312 2.67 29.48 -32.74
C MET A 312 3.23 28.17 -33.33
N ASN A 313 3.83 28.20 -34.53
CA ASN A 313 4.40 27.02 -35.19
C ASN A 313 3.40 25.85 -35.32
N ILE A 314 2.12 26.17 -35.52
CA ILE A 314 1.03 25.22 -35.77
C ILE A 314 0.97 24.96 -37.26
N LYS A 315 1.21 23.72 -37.68
CA LYS A 315 1.34 23.34 -39.10
C LYS A 315 0.22 22.45 -39.60
N THR A 316 -0.39 21.65 -38.73
CA THR A 316 -1.44 20.70 -39.11
C THR A 316 -2.69 20.82 -38.25
N LEU A 317 -3.80 20.19 -38.66
CA LEU A 317 -4.99 20.09 -37.82
C LEU A 317 -4.73 19.32 -36.52
N GLY A 318 -3.82 18.35 -36.53
CA GLY A 318 -3.39 17.64 -35.33
C GLY A 318 -2.56 18.49 -34.36
N ASP A 319 -1.92 19.54 -34.85
CA ASP A 319 -1.31 20.55 -33.97
C ASP A 319 -2.40 21.38 -33.25
N LEU A 320 -3.51 21.67 -33.94
CA LEU A 320 -4.65 22.41 -33.37
C LEU A 320 -5.41 21.62 -32.28
N THR A 321 -5.40 20.29 -32.33
CA THR A 321 -5.98 19.46 -31.25
C THR A 321 -5.11 19.47 -29.98
N ARG A 322 -3.87 19.96 -30.06
CA ARG A 322 -2.88 19.99 -28.96
C ARG A 322 -2.66 21.38 -28.35
N VAL A 323 -3.47 22.36 -28.73
CA VAL A 323 -3.47 23.73 -28.18
C VAL A 323 -4.86 24.07 -27.63
N THR A 324 -4.92 24.96 -26.65
CA THR A 324 -6.19 25.43 -26.10
C THR A 324 -6.67 26.70 -26.81
N GLU A 325 -7.98 26.92 -26.82
CA GLU A 325 -8.55 28.14 -27.39
C GLU A 325 -8.08 29.40 -26.65
N ALA A 326 -7.87 29.31 -25.34
CA ALA A 326 -7.30 30.39 -24.53
C ALA A 326 -5.88 30.79 -25.01
N GLN A 327 -5.07 29.81 -25.45
CA GLN A 327 -3.74 30.08 -25.99
C GLN A 327 -3.80 30.80 -27.34
N LEU A 328 -4.75 30.41 -28.20
CA LEU A 328 -4.98 31.11 -29.48
C LEU A 328 -5.45 32.55 -29.23
N LEU A 329 -6.39 32.76 -28.30
CA LEU A 329 -6.90 34.08 -27.91
C LEU A 329 -5.84 34.97 -27.24
N ALA A 330 -4.81 34.38 -26.62
CA ALA A 330 -3.69 35.13 -26.07
C ALA A 330 -2.75 35.69 -27.16
N SER A 331 -2.83 35.21 -28.41
CA SER A 331 -2.01 35.71 -29.50
C SER A 331 -2.39 37.14 -29.90
N LYS A 332 -1.38 38.00 -30.09
CA LYS A 332 -1.58 39.41 -30.44
C LYS A 332 -2.28 39.53 -31.80
N ASN A 333 -3.39 40.27 -31.84
CA ASN A 333 -4.26 40.45 -33.02
C ASN A 333 -5.06 39.22 -33.45
N PHE A 334 -5.11 38.18 -32.61
CA PHE A 334 -6.08 37.09 -32.72
C PHE A 334 -7.30 37.40 -31.83
N GLY A 335 -8.50 37.07 -32.27
CA GLY A 335 -9.72 37.38 -31.51
C GLY A 335 -10.88 36.46 -31.87
N GLU A 336 -12.03 36.68 -31.23
CA GLU A 336 -13.22 35.82 -31.31
C GLU A 336 -13.66 35.45 -32.74
N THR A 337 -13.60 36.40 -33.68
CA THR A 337 -13.94 36.13 -35.09
C THR A 337 -12.97 35.14 -35.75
N SER A 338 -11.68 35.24 -35.44
CA SER A 338 -10.63 34.33 -35.92
C SER A 338 -10.69 32.97 -35.23
N LEU A 339 -11.12 32.92 -33.97
CA LEU A 339 -11.37 31.66 -33.26
C LEU A 339 -12.56 30.91 -33.87
N LYS A 340 -13.67 31.60 -34.16
CA LYS A 340 -14.84 31.01 -34.83
C LYS A 340 -14.51 30.42 -36.20
N GLU A 341 -13.65 31.11 -36.95
CA GLU A 341 -13.15 30.64 -38.24
C GLU A 341 -12.37 29.31 -38.10
N LEU A 342 -11.47 29.21 -37.12
CA LEU A 342 -10.75 27.96 -36.83
C LEU A 342 -11.69 26.84 -36.34
N ARG A 343 -12.66 27.16 -35.49
CA ARG A 343 -13.66 26.17 -35.03
C ARG A 343 -14.42 25.57 -36.21
N ALA A 344 -14.89 26.41 -37.14
CA ALA A 344 -15.62 25.94 -38.32
C ALA A 344 -14.80 24.95 -39.17
N ILE A 345 -13.50 25.18 -39.32
CA ILE A 345 -12.60 24.28 -40.06
C ILE A 345 -12.41 22.97 -39.31
N MET A 346 -12.13 23.03 -38.00
CA MET A 346 -11.97 21.85 -37.16
C MET A 346 -13.25 21.00 -37.17
N GLU A 347 -14.42 21.63 -36.99
CA GLU A 347 -15.73 20.98 -37.04
C GLU A 347 -16.03 20.36 -38.41
N SER A 348 -15.67 21.01 -39.51
CA SER A 348 -15.83 20.46 -40.87
C SER A 348 -15.04 19.17 -41.10
N LYS A 349 -14.01 18.94 -40.27
CA LYS A 349 -13.16 17.74 -40.28
C LYS A 349 -13.45 16.80 -39.11
N GLY A 350 -14.50 17.07 -38.32
CA GLY A 350 -14.90 16.26 -37.18
C GLY A 350 -13.94 16.36 -35.98
N LEU A 351 -13.14 17.42 -35.90
CA LEU A 351 -12.17 17.66 -34.83
C LEU A 351 -12.61 18.83 -33.94
N ARG A 352 -12.06 18.89 -32.73
CA ARG A 352 -12.15 20.08 -31.84
C ARG A 352 -10.77 20.61 -31.47
N ILE A 353 -10.68 21.93 -31.30
CA ILE A 353 -9.47 22.56 -30.75
C ILE A 353 -9.27 22.04 -29.33
N GLY A 354 -8.05 21.61 -29.00
CA GLY A 354 -7.75 21.03 -27.69
C GLY A 354 -8.22 19.59 -27.46
N GLN A 355 -8.83 18.93 -28.45
CA GLN A 355 -9.36 17.57 -28.31
C GLN A 355 -8.33 16.56 -27.78
N ALA A 356 -7.09 16.59 -28.28
CA ALA A 356 -6.06 15.66 -27.84
C ALA A 356 -5.61 15.94 -26.39
N LEU A 357 -5.66 17.20 -25.94
CA LEU A 357 -5.37 17.56 -24.55
C LEU A 357 -6.46 17.04 -23.60
N GLU A 358 -7.72 17.08 -24.02
CA GLU A 358 -8.85 16.50 -23.26
C GLU A 358 -8.76 14.97 -23.18
N GLU A 359 -8.20 14.33 -24.21
CA GLU A 359 -7.96 12.88 -24.28
C GLU A 359 -6.63 12.45 -23.60
N GLY A 360 -5.95 13.35 -22.88
CA GLY A 360 -4.78 13.04 -22.05
C GLY A 360 -3.42 13.19 -22.74
N ALA A 361 -3.35 13.73 -23.97
CA ALA A 361 -2.08 14.03 -24.61
C ALA A 361 -1.33 15.12 -23.85
N LYS A 362 -0.01 14.93 -23.68
CA LYS A 362 0.85 15.95 -23.05
C LYS A 362 0.94 17.18 -23.94
N TYR A 363 0.84 18.36 -23.33
CA TYR A 363 1.05 19.63 -23.99
C TYR A 363 2.44 19.71 -24.65
N ASP A 364 2.47 20.15 -25.90
CA ASP A 364 3.69 20.24 -26.69
C ASP A 364 4.30 21.66 -26.59
N PRO A 365 5.51 21.81 -26.01
CA PRO A 365 6.15 23.12 -25.82
C PRO A 365 6.40 23.90 -27.11
N ARG A 366 6.33 23.25 -28.29
CA ARG A 366 6.56 23.90 -29.59
C ARG A 366 5.49 24.93 -29.98
N PHE A 367 4.33 24.91 -29.32
CA PHE A 367 3.20 25.80 -29.63
C PHE A 367 3.17 27.10 -28.82
N ARG A 368 4.25 27.44 -28.12
CA ARG A 368 4.37 28.71 -27.39
C ARG A 368 4.73 29.84 -28.37
N GLU A 369 3.97 30.94 -28.36
CA GLU A 369 4.62 32.23 -28.65
C GLU A 369 5.80 32.36 -27.67
N ALA A 370 6.97 32.79 -28.16
CA ALA A 370 8.17 32.93 -27.33
C ALA A 370 7.79 33.52 -25.96
N PRO A 371 8.13 32.83 -24.86
CA PRO A 371 7.67 33.26 -23.55
C PRO A 371 8.16 34.70 -23.34
N PRO A 372 7.41 35.56 -22.61
CA PRO A 372 8.06 36.70 -21.99
C PRO A 372 9.31 36.16 -21.28
N PRO A 373 10.45 36.90 -21.31
CA PRO A 373 11.70 36.43 -20.74
C PRO A 373 11.41 35.74 -19.42
N GLN A 374 11.90 34.49 -19.28
CA GLN A 374 11.68 33.70 -18.07
C GLN A 374 11.87 34.65 -16.88
N PRO A 375 10.91 34.76 -15.94
CA PRO A 375 11.18 35.51 -14.74
C PRO A 375 12.49 34.92 -14.19
N PRO A 376 13.49 35.78 -13.93
CA PRO A 376 14.84 35.34 -13.62
C PRO A 376 14.74 34.26 -12.55
N ALA A 377 15.59 33.22 -12.68
CA ALA A 377 15.74 32.19 -11.66
C ALA A 377 15.63 32.85 -10.29
N VAL A 378 14.53 32.54 -9.60
CA VAL A 378 14.04 33.26 -8.41
C VAL A 378 15.25 33.63 -7.57
N SER A 379 15.55 34.93 -7.49
CA SER A 379 16.76 35.39 -6.82
C SER A 379 16.77 34.85 -5.39
N GLU A 380 17.94 34.69 -4.75
CA GLU A 380 17.99 34.25 -3.33
C GLU A 380 17.08 35.10 -2.43
N GLN A 381 16.85 36.37 -2.79
CA GLN A 381 15.92 37.27 -2.11
C GLN A 381 14.45 36.89 -2.29
N GLU A 382 14.04 36.48 -3.50
CA GLU A 382 12.68 36.02 -3.77
C GLU A 382 12.43 34.60 -3.19
N GLN A 383 13.45 33.73 -3.18
CA GLN A 383 13.36 32.43 -2.50
C GLN A 383 13.24 32.61 -0.98
N ALA A 384 13.93 33.61 -0.42
CA ALA A 384 13.78 34.00 0.97
C ALA A 384 12.37 34.53 1.26
N LEU A 385 11.77 35.31 0.34
CA LEU A 385 10.39 35.78 0.42
C LEU A 385 9.37 34.64 0.42
N LEU A 386 9.55 33.62 -0.42
CA LEU A 386 8.66 32.46 -0.48
C LEU A 386 8.73 31.60 0.81
N ARG A 387 9.89 31.56 1.47
CA ARG A 387 10.07 30.86 2.75
C ARG A 387 9.58 31.66 3.96
N LYS A 388 9.20 32.93 3.80
CA LYS A 388 8.70 33.73 4.93
C LYS A 388 7.39 33.15 5.46
N PRO A 389 7.23 33.05 6.78
CA PRO A 389 5.99 32.57 7.36
C PRO A 389 4.88 33.60 7.16
N VAL A 390 3.66 33.12 6.89
CA VAL A 390 2.49 34.01 6.66
C VAL A 390 2.10 34.82 7.90
N SER A 391 2.61 34.44 9.08
CA SER A 391 2.46 35.19 10.33
C SER A 391 3.12 36.58 10.29
N GLU A 392 4.13 36.78 9.44
CA GLU A 392 4.84 38.06 9.28
C GLU A 392 4.13 39.03 8.34
N LEU A 393 3.09 38.59 7.61
CA LEU A 393 2.39 39.40 6.61
C LEU A 393 1.31 40.32 7.20
N GLY A 394 1.14 40.34 8.52
CA GLY A 394 0.26 41.30 9.20
C GLY A 394 -1.25 41.13 8.92
N PHE A 395 -1.69 39.94 8.51
CA PHE A 395 -3.09 39.70 8.17
C PHE A 395 -4.06 39.84 9.35
N SER A 396 -5.29 40.28 9.05
CA SER A 396 -6.40 40.33 10.00
C SER A 396 -6.82 38.91 10.47
N VAL A 397 -7.71 38.83 11.47
CA VAL A 397 -8.05 37.55 12.15
C VAL A 397 -8.69 36.51 11.21
N ARG A 398 -9.52 36.94 10.24
CA ARG A 398 -10.23 36.03 9.33
C ARG A 398 -9.28 35.29 8.37
N PRO A 399 -8.40 35.97 7.60
CA PRO A 399 -7.43 35.28 6.75
C PRO A 399 -6.48 34.37 7.55
N ARG A 400 -6.07 34.75 8.76
CA ARG A 400 -5.23 33.88 9.61
C ARG A 400 -5.92 32.58 10.00
N LYS A 401 -7.22 32.62 10.31
CA LYS A 401 -8.00 31.39 10.59
C LYS A 401 -8.20 30.54 9.34
N ALA A 402 -8.43 31.16 8.19
CA ALA A 402 -8.54 30.44 6.92
C ALA A 402 -7.23 29.73 6.56
N MET A 403 -6.09 30.43 6.64
CA MET A 403 -4.76 29.86 6.42
C MET A 403 -4.43 28.74 7.41
N ALA A 404 -4.78 28.88 8.69
CA ALA A 404 -4.58 27.82 9.67
C ALA A 404 -5.40 26.56 9.38
N LYS A 405 -6.64 26.71 8.86
CA LYS A 405 -7.48 25.57 8.44
C LYS A 405 -6.94 24.87 7.19
N LEU A 406 -6.34 25.63 6.28
CA LEU A 406 -5.72 25.13 5.05
C LEU A 406 -4.26 24.71 5.23
N ASN A 407 -3.73 24.77 6.45
CA ASN A 407 -2.32 24.50 6.77
C ASN A 407 -1.31 25.30 5.92
N ILE A 408 -1.66 26.55 5.58
CA ILE A 408 -0.79 27.47 4.84
C ILE A 408 0.18 28.11 5.84
N GLN A 409 1.47 27.81 5.74
CA GLN A 409 2.48 28.24 6.72
C GLN A 409 3.42 29.31 6.17
N THR A 410 3.68 29.31 4.86
CA THR A 410 4.62 30.23 4.19
C THR A 410 3.96 31.03 3.05
N VAL A 411 4.60 32.12 2.62
CA VAL A 411 4.20 32.88 1.43
C VAL A 411 4.17 31.96 0.19
N GLY A 412 5.10 31.02 0.11
CA GLY A 412 5.16 30.00 -0.94
C GLY A 412 3.95 29.06 -0.94
N ASP A 413 3.46 28.68 0.24
CA ASP A 413 2.23 27.88 0.34
C ASP A 413 1.03 28.70 -0.12
N LEU A 414 0.97 29.98 0.27
CA LEU A 414 -0.15 30.87 0.00
C LEU A 414 -0.35 31.14 -1.50
N ILE A 415 0.74 31.24 -2.29
CA ILE A 415 0.65 31.49 -3.73
C ILE A 415 0.16 30.28 -4.54
N ASN A 416 0.07 29.10 -3.92
CA ASN A 416 -0.48 27.90 -4.56
C ASN A 416 -2.02 27.83 -4.45
N TYR A 417 -2.66 28.77 -3.76
CA TYR A 417 -4.11 28.84 -3.62
C TYR A 417 -4.69 30.02 -4.40
N THR A 418 -5.83 29.80 -5.04
CA THR A 418 -6.58 30.86 -5.71
C THR A 418 -7.39 31.67 -4.70
N ALA A 419 -7.77 32.91 -5.06
CA ALA A 419 -8.62 33.74 -4.21
C ALA A 419 -9.97 33.08 -3.89
N GLU A 420 -10.53 32.32 -4.83
CA GLU A 420 -11.79 31.58 -4.65
C GLU A 420 -11.64 30.46 -3.60
N GLN A 421 -10.57 29.66 -3.68
CA GLN A 421 -10.29 28.60 -2.70
C GLN A 421 -10.10 29.13 -1.28
N LEU A 422 -9.51 30.33 -1.13
CA LEU A 422 -9.35 30.98 0.16
C LEU A 422 -10.66 31.55 0.71
N LEU A 423 -11.63 31.90 -0.15
CA LEU A 423 -12.93 32.44 0.23
C LEU A 423 -13.95 31.35 0.60
N GLU A 424 -13.76 30.11 0.13
CA GLU A 424 -14.63 28.96 0.45
C GLU A 424 -14.42 28.42 1.88
N VAL A 425 -13.34 28.82 2.55
CA VAL A 425 -13.03 28.41 3.93
C VAL A 425 -13.90 29.18 4.92
N LYS A 426 -14.96 28.54 5.41
CA LYS A 426 -15.90 29.09 6.40
C LYS A 426 -15.28 29.41 7.76
#